data_AF-A0A527VLS9-F1
#
_entry.id   AF-A0A527VLS9-F1
#
_cell.length_a   1.000
_cell.length_b   1.000
_cell.length_c   1.000
_cell.angle_alpha   90.00
_cell.angle_beta   90.00
_cell.angle_gamma   90.00
#
_symmetry.space_group_name_H-M   'P 1'
#
loop_
_entity.id
_entity.type
_entity.pdbx_description
1 polymer ?
#
loop_
_entity_poly.entity_id
_entity_poly.type
_entity_poly.pdbx_seq_one_letter_code
_entity_poly.pdbx_strand_id
1 'polypeptide(L)' 'YHPTSGDMLVDGREVAIASPRDASALGLGMVYQHFTLVPSLTGAENLVISREKVPGVIDWRKERGALAAFMSGM' A
#
# COMPACT_ATOMS: atom_id res chain seq x y z
N TYR A 1 16.56 0.56 -10.11
CA TYR A 1 17.15 0.02 -11.35
C TYR A 1 16.23 0.42 -12.49
N HIS A 2 16.71 0.42 -13.74
CA HIS A 2 15.87 0.72 -14.90
C HIS A 2 15.85 -0.48 -15.84
N PRO A 3 14.70 -0.80 -16.47
CA PRO A 3 14.66 -1.83 -17.49
C PRO A 3 15.62 -1.48 -18.63
N THR A 4 16.42 -2.44 -19.05
CA THR A 4 17.38 -2.30 -20.16
C THR A 4 16.75 -2.50 -21.53
N SER A 5 15.59 -3.15 -21.59
CA SER A 5 14.84 -3.42 -22.83
C SER A 5 13.41 -3.90 -22.51
N GLY A 6 12.50 -3.73 -23.47
CA GLY A 6 11.11 -4.18 -23.39
C GLY A 6 10.17 -3.10 -22.87
N ASP A 7 8.88 -3.31 -23.09
CA ASP A 7 7.84 -2.34 -22.77
C ASP A 7 6.98 -2.84 -21.61
N MET A 8 6.54 -1.91 -20.77
CA MET A 8 5.61 -2.20 -19.68
C MET A 8 4.24 -1.67 -20.04
N LEU A 9 3.24 -2.56 -20.09
CA LEU A 9 1.86 -2.18 -20.36
C LEU A 9 0.99 -2.41 -19.13
N VAL A 10 0.19 -1.41 -18.78
CA VAL A 10 -0.88 -1.50 -17.78
C VAL A 10 -2.19 -1.20 -18.50
N ASP A 11 -3.15 -2.11 -18.43
CA ASP A 11 -4.43 -2.03 -19.16
C ASP A 11 -4.25 -1.75 -20.67
N GLY A 12 -3.23 -2.33 -21.28
CA GLY A 12 -2.92 -2.16 -22.70
C GLY A 12 -2.30 -0.81 -23.09
N ARG A 13 -1.95 0.04 -22.12
CA ARG A 13 -1.24 1.31 -22.34
C ARG A 13 0.19 1.21 -21.85
N GLU A 14 1.12 1.69 -22.66
CA GLU A 14 2.53 1.77 -22.29
C GLU A 14 2.72 2.77 -21.14
N VAL A 15 3.46 2.35 -20.11
CA VAL A 15 3.73 3.16 -18.91
C VAL A 15 5.21 3.10 -18.52
N ALA A 16 5.72 4.24 -18.06
CA ALA A 16 7.04 4.33 -17.43
C ALA A 16 6.86 4.49 -15.91
N ILE A 17 7.36 3.52 -15.13
CA ILE A 17 7.31 3.55 -13.67
C ILE A 17 8.72 3.84 -13.14
N ALA A 18 8.93 5.04 -12.60
CA ALA A 18 10.22 5.44 -12.03
C ALA A 18 10.31 5.17 -10.51
N SER A 19 9.16 5.05 -9.84
CA SER A 19 9.08 4.84 -8.41
C SER A 19 7.89 3.97 -7.97
N PRO A 20 7.91 3.38 -6.77
CA PRO A 20 6.76 2.67 -6.21
C PRO A 20 5.49 3.54 -6.09
N ARG A 21 5.65 4.86 -5.93
CA ARG A 21 4.51 5.81 -5.89
C ARG A 21 3.82 5.88 -7.25
N ASP A 22 4.58 5.89 -8.34
CA ASP A 22 4.03 5.91 -9.70
C ASP A 22 3.25 4.63 -9.98
N ALA A 23 3.76 3.49 -9.50
CA ALA A 23 3.06 2.21 -9.59
C ALA A 23 1.73 2.22 -8.80
N SER A 24 1.73 2.78 -7.58
CA SER A 24 0.51 2.92 -6.76
C SER A 24 -0.56 3.75 -7.46
N ALA A 25 -0.17 4.85 -8.13
CA ALA A 25 -1.09 5.69 -8.90
C ALA A 25 -1.74 4.96 -10.10
N LEU A 26 -1.10 3.90 -10.59
CA LEU A 26 -1.62 2.99 -11.62
C LEU A 26 -2.43 1.82 -11.04
N GLY A 27 -2.66 1.79 -9.72
CA GLY A 27 -3.39 0.72 -9.04
C GLY A 27 -2.56 -0.56 -8.82
N LEU A 28 -1.24 -0.50 -8.99
CA LEU A 28 -0.35 -1.64 -8.80
C LEU A 28 0.10 -1.74 -7.34
N GLY A 29 -0.21 -2.87 -6.71
CA GLY A 29 0.26 -3.20 -5.36
C GLY A 29 1.39 -4.24 -5.37
N MET A 30 2.33 -4.13 -4.44
CA MET A 30 3.39 -5.12 -4.25
C MET A 30 3.05 -6.08 -3.10
N VAL A 31 3.23 -7.38 -3.35
CA VAL A 31 3.14 -8.42 -2.31
C VAL A 31 4.54 -8.96 -2.04
N TYR A 32 5.01 -8.87 -0.80
CA TYR A 32 6.32 -9.37 -0.39
C TYR A 32 6.26 -10.85 -0.02
N GLN A 33 7.24 -11.64 -0.47
CA GLN A 33 7.33 -13.07 -0.10
C GLN A 33 7.72 -13.27 1.38
N HIS A 34 8.64 -12.44 1.88
CA HIS A 34 8.96 -12.37 3.30
C HIS A 34 8.23 -11.15 3.89
N PHE A 35 7.09 -11.40 4.50
CA PHE A 35 6.30 -10.37 5.17
C PHE A 35 6.97 -9.99 6.49
N THR A 36 7.36 -8.72 6.62
CA THR A 36 7.86 -8.18 7.89
C THR A 36 6.83 -7.20 8.43
N LEU A 37 5.98 -7.67 9.34
CA LEU A 37 5.24 -6.78 10.23
C LEU A 37 6.23 -6.09 11.17
N VAL A 38 5.95 -4.85 11.56
CA VAL A 38 6.64 -4.24 12.69
C VAL A 38 6.21 -5.03 13.93
N PRO A 39 7.13 -5.75 14.62
CA PRO A 39 6.74 -6.72 15.64
C PRO A 39 6.05 -6.11 16.87
N SER A 40 6.34 -4.84 17.15
CA SER A 40 5.75 -4.08 18.25
C SER A 40 4.37 -3.50 17.93
N LEU A 41 3.88 -3.67 16.70
CA LEU A 41 2.58 -3.17 16.26
C LEU A 41 1.59 -4.32 16.08
N THR A 42 0.34 -4.07 16.44
CA THR A 42 -0.80 -4.92 16.09
C THR A 42 -0.99 -4.98 14.57
N GLY A 43 -1.76 -5.95 14.07
CA GLY A 43 -2.09 -6.02 12.64
C GLY A 43 -2.79 -4.76 12.13
N ALA A 44 -3.67 -4.18 12.95
CA ALA A 44 -4.35 -2.91 12.68
C ALA A 44 -3.36 -1.75 12.54
N GLU A 45 -2.40 -1.65 13.46
CA GLU A 45 -1.38 -0.61 13.45
C GLU A 45 -0.46 -0.75 12.22
N ASN A 46 -0.06 -1.98 11.87
CA ASN A 46 0.68 -2.26 10.64
C ASN A 46 -0.08 -1.84 9.37
N LEU A 47 -1.39 -2.04 9.33
CA LEU A 47 -2.25 -1.61 8.21
C LEU A 47 -2.40 -0.08 8.13
N VAL A 48 -2.39 0.63 9.26
CA VAL A 48 -2.47 2.10 9.27
C VAL A 48 -1.18 2.71 8.76
N ILE A 49 -0.02 2.20 9.19
CA ILE A 49 1.28 2.74 8.76
C ILE A 49 1.64 2.39 7.31
N SER A 50 1.06 1.34 6.73
CA SER A 50 1.30 0.95 5.34
C SER A 50 0.56 1.83 4.32
N ARG A 51 -0.30 2.76 4.78
CA ARG A 51 -1.05 3.66 3.91
C ARG A 51 -0.15 4.67 3.22
N GLU A 52 -0.47 4.97 1.96
CA GLU A 52 0.26 5.96 1.17
C GLU A 52 0.16 7.39 1.73
N LYS A 53 -0.91 7.68 2.50
CA LYS A 53 -1.15 8.95 3.19
C LYS A 53 -1.39 8.69 4.68
N VAL A 54 -0.36 8.92 5.49
CA VAL A 54 -0.45 8.85 6.96
C VAL A 54 -0.58 10.27 7.52
N PRO A 55 -1.60 10.57 8.34
CA PRO A 55 -1.72 11.88 8.99
C PRO A 55 -0.59 12.08 10.01
N GLY A 56 -0.14 13.32 10.20
CA GLY A 56 0.94 13.64 11.15
C GLY A 56 0.61 13.29 12.62
N VAL A 57 -0.69 13.16 12.93
CA VAL A 57 -1.20 12.63 14.20
C VAL A 57 -2.23 11.55 13.89
N ILE A 58 -2.04 10.36 14.46
CA ILE A 58 -2.95 9.23 14.26
C ILE A 58 -4.02 9.24 15.36
N ASP A 59 -5.29 9.43 14.97
CA ASP A 59 -6.42 9.22 15.87
C ASP A 59 -6.78 7.73 15.91
N TRP A 60 -6.24 7.03 16.91
CA TRP A 60 -6.46 5.59 17.07
C TRP A 60 -7.91 5.18 17.30
N ARG A 61 -8.75 6.06 17.88
CA ARG A 61 -10.17 5.74 18.09
C ARG A 61 -10.89 5.72 16.75
N LYS A 62 -10.63 6.72 15.91
CA LYS A 62 -11.17 6.79 14.55
C LYS A 62 -10.68 5.62 13.69
N GLU A 63 -9.37 5.33 13.72
CA GLU A 63 -8.78 4.25 12.91
C GLU A 63 -9.30 2.87 13.28
N ARG A 64 -9.42 2.57 14.58
CA ARG A 64 -10.02 1.31 15.05
C ARG A 64 -11.49 1.18 14.65
N GLY A 65 -12.25 2.28 14.73
CA GLY A 65 -13.65 2.30 14.28
C GLY A 65 -13.78 2.04 12.78
N ALA A 66 -12.96 2.70 11.96
CA ALA A 66 -12.95 2.50 10.51
C ALA A 66 -12.55 1.07 10.13
N LEU A 67 -11.54 0.50 10.80
CA LEU A 67 -11.13 -0.88 10.58
C LEU A 67 -12.22 -1.88 10.96
N ALA A 68 -12.89 -1.68 12.11
CA ALA A 68 -13.99 -2.54 12.53
C ALA A 68 -15.16 -2.50 11.53
N ALA A 69 -15.50 -1.32 10.99
CA ALA A 69 -16.52 -1.18 9.96
C ALA A 69 -16.14 -1.91 8.67
N PHE A 70 -14.89 -1.78 8.23
CA PHE A 70 -14.36 -2.49 7.05
C PHE A 70 -14.43 -4.01 7.22
N MET A 71 -13.99 -4.54 8.37
CA MET A 71 -14.03 -5.97 8.65
C MET A 71 -15.45 -6.53 8.78
N SER A 72 -16.43 -5.69 9.14
CA SER A 72 -17.83 -6.11 9.25
C SER A 72 -18.55 -6.17 7.89
N GLY A 73 -17.98 -5.52 6.86
CA GLY A 73 -18.52 -5.51 5.49
C GLY A 73 -17.85 -6.51 4.55
N MET A 74 -16.99 -7.38 5.08
CA MET A 74 -16.28 -8.44 4.36
C MET A 74 -16.96 -9.78 4.64
#